data_AF-A0A2E5DI41-F1
#
_entry.id   AF-A0A2E5DI41-F1
#
_cell.length_a   1.000
_cell.length_b   1.000
_cell.length_c   1.000
_cell.angle_alpha   90.00
_cell.angle_beta   90.00
_cell.angle_gamma   90.00
#
_symmetry.space_group_name_H-M   'P 1'
#
loop_
_entity.id
_entity.type
_entity.pdbx_description
1 polymer ?
#
loop_
_entity_poly.entity_id
_entity_poly.type
_entity_poly.pdbx_seq_one_letter_code
_entity_poly.pdbx_strand_id
1 'polypeptide(L)'
;MEKVEEKIGLLKNDYTNSVKTFDEANEINVKLASVLSNNSARGLIGEKIAENLLDNLGMIKEVDYKLQVKIGNSIPDIIINLPREQILCIDVKFPLENYRQMHEAQEKGNKIEAEEYQSNFMKDIKKHIDNVSERDYTNPDYGCYHRATLFIPNEQILHFIIEQKIKDGNRIYS
;
A
#
# COMPACT_ATOMS: atom_id res chain seq x y z
N MET A 1 45.52 -12.52 16.68
CA MET A 1 45.30 -11.67 15.49
C MET A 1 44.32 -12.34 14.52
N GLU A 2 44.46 -13.64 14.25
CA GLU A 2 43.57 -14.44 13.38
C GLU A 2 42.06 -14.34 13.68
N LYS A 3 41.63 -14.43 14.95
CA LYS A 3 40.21 -14.24 15.35
C LYS A 3 39.64 -12.83 15.09
N VAL A 4 40.48 -11.81 14.96
CA VAL A 4 40.04 -10.43 14.69
C VAL A 4 39.80 -10.24 13.20
N GLU A 5 40.66 -10.81 12.36
CA GLU A 5 40.52 -10.76 10.89
C GLU A 5 39.30 -11.54 10.42
N GLU A 6 39.02 -12.71 11.02
CA GLU A 6 37.83 -13.50 10.74
C GLU A 6 36.53 -12.71 11.06
N LYS A 7 36.50 -12.02 12.20
CA LYS A 7 35.34 -11.22 12.63
C LYS A 7 35.12 -9.99 11.75
N ILE A 8 36.20 -9.36 11.27
CA ILE A 8 36.15 -8.27 10.29
C ILE A 8 35.65 -8.76 8.93
N GLY A 9 36.04 -9.98 8.53
CA GLY A 9 35.56 -10.62 7.30
C GLY A 9 34.04 -10.86 7.33
N LEU A 10 33.53 -11.39 8.44
CA LEU A 10 32.09 -11.60 8.65
C LEU A 10 31.31 -10.28 8.60
N LEU A 11 31.78 -9.25 9.31
CA LEU A 11 31.16 -7.92 9.31
C LEU A 11 31.12 -7.29 7.92
N LYS A 12 32.16 -7.46 7.10
CA LYS A 12 32.18 -6.98 5.71
C LYS A 12 31.17 -7.72 4.84
N ASN A 13 31.02 -9.02 5.03
CA ASN A 13 30.03 -9.82 4.31
C ASN A 13 28.60 -9.40 4.69
N ASP A 14 28.32 -9.26 5.99
CA ASP A 14 27.01 -8.83 6.48
C ASP A 14 26.66 -7.43 5.98
N TYR A 15 27.63 -6.50 5.98
CA TYR A 15 27.45 -5.16 5.43
C TYR A 15 27.18 -5.20 3.92
N THR A 16 27.95 -5.99 3.16
CA THR A 16 27.78 -6.11 1.70
C THR A 16 26.44 -6.73 1.33
N ASN A 17 25.99 -7.72 2.10
CA ASN A 17 24.67 -8.34 1.91
C ASN A 17 23.57 -7.34 2.25
N SER A 18 23.70 -6.59 3.35
CA SER A 18 22.73 -5.56 3.74
C SER A 18 22.61 -4.44 2.68
N VAL A 19 23.72 -4.01 2.08
CA VAL A 19 23.72 -3.01 1.00
C VAL A 19 23.05 -3.57 -0.25
N LYS A 20 23.36 -4.82 -0.65
CA LYS A 20 22.69 -5.47 -1.79
C LYS A 20 21.18 -5.62 -1.58
N THR A 21 20.76 -6.07 -0.40
CA THR A 21 19.33 -6.17 -0.08
C THR A 21 18.65 -4.81 -0.12
N PHE A 22 19.34 -3.74 0.29
CA PHE A 22 18.83 -2.37 0.22
C PHE A 22 18.74 -1.85 -1.23
N ASP A 23 19.72 -2.15 -2.07
CA ASP A 23 19.73 -1.80 -3.49
C ASP A 23 18.66 -2.57 -4.27
N GLU A 24 18.48 -3.87 -3.99
CA GLU A 24 17.41 -4.70 -4.55
C GLU A 24 16.03 -4.18 -4.11
N ALA A 25 15.88 -3.80 -2.85
CA ALA A 25 14.65 -3.17 -2.35
C ALA A 25 14.39 -1.81 -3.03
N ASN A 26 15.43 -1.00 -3.27
CA ASN A 26 15.29 0.26 -3.99
C ASN A 26 14.96 0.07 -5.47
N GLU A 27 15.58 -0.89 -6.15
CA GLU A 27 15.23 -1.22 -7.54
C GLU A 27 13.79 -1.74 -7.65
N ILE A 28 13.36 -2.56 -6.68
CA ILE A 28 11.96 -2.99 -6.59
C ILE A 28 11.06 -1.77 -6.39
N ASN A 29 11.40 -0.84 -5.49
CA ASN A 29 10.62 0.39 -5.26
C ASN A 29 10.55 1.31 -6.50
N VAL A 30 11.65 1.49 -7.23
CA VAL A 30 11.69 2.29 -8.46
C VAL A 30 10.91 1.61 -9.58
N LYS A 31 11.04 0.28 -9.74
CA LYS A 31 10.20 -0.50 -10.65
C LYS A 31 8.73 -0.42 -10.24
N LEU A 32 8.42 -0.50 -8.94
CA LEU A 32 7.07 -0.31 -8.40
C LEU A 32 6.50 1.03 -8.83
N ALA A 33 7.23 2.12 -8.56
CA ALA A 33 6.82 3.47 -8.92
C ALA A 33 6.57 3.60 -10.43
N SER A 34 7.43 3.00 -11.25
CA SER A 34 7.31 3.04 -12.72
C SER A 34 6.15 2.20 -13.26
N VAL A 35 5.84 1.04 -12.67
CA VAL A 35 4.78 0.13 -13.15
C VAL A 35 3.40 0.51 -12.59
N LEU A 36 3.35 1.25 -11.48
CA LEU A 36 2.14 1.89 -10.98
C LEU A 36 1.57 2.97 -11.96
N SER A 37 2.25 3.25 -13.08
CA SER A 37 1.76 4.15 -14.13
C SER A 37 0.58 3.62 -14.95
N ASN A 38 0.31 2.30 -14.97
CA ASN A 38 -0.77 1.71 -15.79
C ASN A 38 -1.90 1.09 -14.94
N ASN A 39 -3.16 1.46 -15.23
CA ASN A 39 -4.35 1.14 -14.43
C ASN A 39 -4.62 -0.35 -14.20
N SER A 40 -4.40 -1.19 -15.21
CA SER A 40 -4.62 -2.64 -15.09
C SER A 40 -3.44 -3.37 -14.44
N ALA A 41 -2.21 -2.91 -14.68
CA ALA A 41 -1.02 -3.47 -14.05
C ALA A 41 -0.95 -3.13 -12.56
N ARG A 42 -1.45 -1.95 -12.16
CA ARG A 42 -1.56 -1.49 -10.77
C ARG A 42 -2.28 -2.47 -9.86
N GLY A 43 -3.47 -2.92 -10.25
CA GLY A 43 -4.28 -3.82 -9.42
C GLY A 43 -3.55 -5.13 -9.15
N LEU A 44 -3.05 -5.77 -10.21
CA LEU A 44 -2.32 -7.03 -10.11
C LEU A 44 -1.03 -6.92 -9.28
N ILE A 45 -0.31 -5.80 -9.40
CA ILE A 45 0.93 -5.58 -8.66
C ILE A 45 0.65 -5.22 -7.20
N GLY A 46 -0.38 -4.40 -6.94
CA GLY A 46 -0.85 -4.13 -5.58
C GLY A 46 -1.23 -5.40 -4.84
N GLU A 47 -1.99 -6.28 -5.51
CA GLU A 47 -2.34 -7.61 -5.00
C GLU A 47 -1.08 -8.45 -4.74
N LYS A 48 -0.11 -8.46 -5.67
CA LYS A 48 1.13 -9.23 -5.51
C LYS A 48 2.02 -8.72 -4.39
N ILE A 49 2.13 -7.40 -4.19
CA ILE A 49 2.87 -6.79 -3.08
C ILE A 49 2.22 -7.19 -1.76
N ALA A 50 0.90 -7.07 -1.67
CA ALA A 50 0.17 -7.42 -0.46
C ALA A 50 0.28 -8.93 -0.17
N GLU A 51 0.17 -9.80 -1.18
CA GLU A 51 0.40 -11.24 -1.06
C GLU A 51 1.81 -11.54 -0.52
N ASN A 52 2.86 -10.95 -1.13
CA ASN A 52 4.24 -11.13 -0.66
C ASN A 52 4.44 -10.64 0.78
N LEU A 53 3.75 -9.58 1.20
CA LEU A 53 3.81 -9.09 2.57
C LEU A 53 3.19 -10.09 3.54
N LEU A 54 2.05 -10.69 3.19
CA LEU A 54 1.41 -11.73 3.99
C LEU A 54 2.27 -12.99 4.07
N ASP A 55 2.87 -13.41 2.95
CA ASP A 55 3.83 -14.52 2.89
C ASP A 55 5.02 -14.27 3.82
N ASN A 56 5.59 -13.05 3.81
CA ASN A 56 6.70 -12.67 4.68
C ASN A 56 6.32 -12.63 6.17
N LEU A 57 5.05 -12.38 6.48
CA LEU A 57 4.51 -12.48 7.84
C LEU A 57 4.24 -13.94 8.26
N GLY A 58 4.48 -14.91 7.37
CA GLY A 58 4.27 -16.32 7.62
C GLY A 58 2.81 -16.76 7.49
N MET A 59 1.96 -15.94 6.85
CA MET A 59 0.56 -16.28 6.62
C MET A 59 0.41 -17.22 5.43
N ILE A 60 -0.51 -18.17 5.54
CA ILE A 60 -0.72 -19.22 4.55
C ILE A 60 -1.98 -18.90 3.74
N LYS A 61 -1.84 -18.80 2.42
CA LYS A 61 -2.97 -18.64 1.49
C LYS A 61 -3.97 -19.79 1.62
N GLU A 62 -5.25 -19.47 1.48
CA GLU A 62 -6.42 -20.34 1.71
C GLU A 62 -6.66 -20.76 3.18
N VAL A 63 -5.72 -20.51 4.08
CA VAL A 63 -5.84 -20.80 5.52
C VAL A 63 -6.00 -19.51 6.33
N ASP A 64 -4.99 -18.64 6.28
CA ASP A 64 -4.96 -17.37 7.02
C ASP A 64 -5.53 -16.22 6.20
N TYR A 65 -5.42 -16.29 4.87
CA TYR A 65 -6.01 -15.28 3.98
C TYR A 65 -6.49 -15.88 2.65
N LYS A 66 -7.41 -15.20 1.98
CA LYS A 66 -7.97 -15.57 0.68
C LYS A 66 -8.01 -14.36 -0.25
N LEU A 67 -7.91 -14.60 -1.55
CA LEU A 67 -8.00 -13.54 -2.56
C LEU A 67 -9.38 -13.56 -3.22
N GLN A 68 -9.93 -12.39 -3.51
CA GLN A 68 -11.10 -12.22 -4.39
C GLN A 68 -12.32 -13.08 -4.02
N VAL A 69 -12.54 -13.29 -2.72
CA VAL A 69 -13.71 -14.03 -2.20
C VAL A 69 -14.90 -13.09 -2.08
N LYS A 70 -16.05 -13.50 -2.63
CA LYS A 70 -17.28 -12.70 -2.60
C LYS A 70 -17.86 -12.60 -1.18
N ILE A 71 -18.15 -11.38 -0.75
CA ILE A 71 -18.84 -11.02 0.50
C ILE A 71 -20.08 -10.19 0.13
N GLY A 72 -21.28 -10.72 0.40
CA GLY A 72 -22.52 -10.10 -0.10
C GLY A 72 -22.49 -10.00 -1.63
N ASN A 73 -22.57 -8.79 -2.17
CA ASN A 73 -22.41 -8.48 -3.60
C ASN A 73 -21.05 -7.87 -3.96
N SER A 74 -20.16 -7.73 -2.99
CA SER A 74 -18.86 -7.09 -3.14
C SER A 74 -17.72 -8.12 -3.11
N ILE A 75 -16.60 -7.81 -3.74
CA ILE A 75 -15.41 -8.67 -3.77
C ILE A 75 -14.23 -7.83 -3.30
N PRO A 76 -13.77 -7.97 -2.05
CA PRO A 76 -12.51 -7.38 -1.62
C PRO A 76 -11.35 -8.05 -2.34
N ASP A 77 -10.23 -7.35 -2.46
CA ASP A 77 -9.04 -7.91 -3.11
C ASP A 77 -8.41 -9.01 -2.23
N ILE A 78 -8.39 -8.80 -0.90
CA ILE A 78 -7.88 -9.78 0.09
C ILE A 78 -8.81 -9.87 1.31
N ILE A 79 -9.00 -11.08 1.82
CA ILE A 79 -9.64 -11.36 3.11
C ILE A 79 -8.64 -12.04 4.03
N ILE A 80 -8.42 -11.50 5.22
CA ILE A 80 -7.61 -12.12 6.27
C ILE A 80 -8.54 -12.68 7.35
N ASN A 81 -8.35 -13.94 7.70
CA ASN A 81 -9.04 -14.56 8.81
C ASN A 81 -8.40 -14.08 10.12
N LEU A 82 -9.22 -13.51 11.00
CA LEU A 82 -8.84 -13.06 12.32
C LEU A 82 -9.38 -14.04 13.39
N PRO A 83 -8.83 -14.01 14.62
CA PRO A 83 -9.41 -14.74 15.73
C PRO A 83 -10.89 -14.43 15.93
N ARG A 84 -11.62 -15.38 16.54
CA ARG A 84 -13.07 -15.25 16.83
C ARG A 84 -13.96 -15.16 15.58
N GLU A 85 -13.57 -15.86 14.51
CA GLU A 85 -14.34 -15.95 13.26
C GLU A 85 -14.60 -14.59 12.60
N GLN A 86 -13.74 -13.61 12.88
CA GLN A 86 -13.77 -12.30 12.25
C GLN A 86 -12.95 -12.33 10.96
N ILE A 87 -13.30 -11.48 10.02
CA ILE A 87 -12.52 -11.31 8.78
C ILE A 87 -12.11 -9.85 8.59
N LEU A 88 -10.88 -9.61 8.14
CA LEU A 88 -10.41 -8.29 7.73
C LEU A 88 -10.37 -8.21 6.20
N CYS A 89 -11.14 -7.31 5.64
CA CYS A 89 -11.22 -7.10 4.21
C CYS A 89 -10.28 -5.97 3.80
N ILE A 90 -9.41 -6.24 2.83
CA ILE A 90 -8.42 -5.30 2.31
C ILE A 90 -8.73 -4.99 0.85
N ASP A 91 -8.80 -3.70 0.54
CA ASP A 91 -8.87 -3.16 -0.81
C ASP A 91 -7.48 -2.62 -1.19
N VAL A 92 -6.89 -3.10 -2.29
CA VAL A 92 -5.54 -2.70 -2.73
C VAL A 92 -5.58 -1.73 -3.91
N LYS A 93 -6.79 -1.33 -4.35
CA LYS A 93 -6.95 -0.36 -5.43
C LYS A 93 -6.76 1.04 -4.89
N PHE A 94 -5.83 1.79 -5.48
CA PHE A 94 -5.51 3.14 -5.03
C PHE A 94 -5.40 4.11 -6.21
N PRO A 95 -6.06 5.29 -6.17
CA PRO A 95 -6.03 6.24 -7.27
C PRO A 95 -4.69 7.00 -7.27
N LEU A 96 -3.83 6.77 -8.25
CA LEU A 96 -2.49 7.40 -8.34
C LEU A 96 -2.33 8.46 -9.41
N GLU A 97 -3.30 8.59 -10.32
CA GLU A 97 -3.10 9.36 -11.55
C GLU A 97 -2.79 10.82 -11.25
N ASN A 98 -3.63 11.47 -10.44
CA ASN A 98 -3.43 12.86 -10.06
C ASN A 98 -2.16 13.07 -9.22
N TYR A 99 -1.73 12.09 -8.42
CA TYR A 99 -0.46 12.18 -7.69
C TYR A 99 0.75 12.18 -8.64
N ARG A 100 0.72 11.33 -9.68
CA ARG A 100 1.75 11.30 -10.72
C ARG A 100 1.81 12.63 -11.49
N GLN A 101 0.64 13.11 -11.94
CA GLN A 101 0.54 14.36 -12.69
C GLN A 101 1.00 15.57 -11.86
N MET A 102 0.70 15.59 -10.56
CA MET A 102 1.23 16.59 -9.62
C MET A 102 2.76 16.60 -9.62
N HIS A 103 3.39 15.43 -9.50
CA HIS A 103 4.86 15.31 -9.46
C HIS A 103 5.49 15.78 -10.79
N GLU A 104 4.93 15.41 -11.93
CA GLU A 104 5.41 15.85 -13.24
C GLU A 104 5.27 17.37 -13.43
N ALA A 105 4.19 17.97 -12.93
CA ALA A 105 4.01 19.42 -12.98
C ALA A 105 5.02 20.16 -12.08
N GLN A 106 5.35 19.60 -10.91
CA GLN A 106 6.38 20.13 -10.02
C GLN A 106 7.77 20.11 -10.68
N GLU A 107 8.14 19.01 -11.33
CA GLU A 107 9.42 18.88 -12.05
C GLU A 107 9.53 19.90 -13.20
N LYS A 108 8.43 20.19 -13.89
CA LYS A 108 8.35 21.22 -14.93
C LYS A 108 8.32 22.65 -14.38
N GLY A 109 8.28 22.83 -13.06
CA GLY A 109 8.16 24.13 -12.40
C GLY A 109 6.77 24.78 -12.52
N ASN A 110 5.76 24.03 -12.98
CA ASN A 110 4.40 24.53 -13.13
C ASN A 110 3.61 24.39 -11.83
N LYS A 111 3.79 25.37 -10.93
CA LYS A 111 3.17 25.35 -9.58
C LYS A 111 1.65 25.32 -9.61
N ILE A 112 1.01 26.04 -10.53
CA ILE A 112 -0.46 26.14 -10.61
C ILE A 112 -1.05 24.77 -10.96
N GLU A 113 -0.49 24.12 -11.97
CA GLU A 113 -0.93 22.80 -12.40
C GLU A 113 -0.66 21.72 -11.32
N ALA A 114 0.47 21.81 -10.61
CA ALA A 114 0.75 20.94 -9.48
C ALA A 114 -0.29 21.07 -8.35
N GLU A 115 -0.69 22.29 -7.99
CA GLU A 115 -1.73 22.54 -6.99
C GLU A 115 -3.10 22.00 -7.41
N GLU A 116 -3.46 22.11 -8.70
CA GLU A 116 -4.69 21.55 -9.25
C GLU A 116 -4.71 20.02 -9.13
N TYR A 117 -3.64 19.35 -9.59
CA TYR A 117 -3.52 17.90 -9.49
C TYR A 117 -3.50 17.42 -8.03
N GLN A 118 -2.87 18.16 -7.12
CA GLN A 118 -2.94 17.86 -5.68
C GLN A 118 -4.40 17.89 -5.18
N SER A 119 -5.16 18.92 -5.52
CA SER A 119 -6.57 19.04 -5.12
C SER A 119 -7.40 17.88 -5.66
N ASN A 120 -7.19 17.53 -6.93
CA ASN A 120 -7.91 16.44 -7.58
C ASN A 120 -7.51 15.07 -7.00
N PHE A 121 -6.24 14.87 -6.65
CA PHE A 121 -5.79 13.66 -5.95
C PHE A 121 -6.52 13.49 -4.61
N MET A 122 -6.59 14.54 -3.79
CA MET A 122 -7.30 14.46 -2.51
C MET A 122 -8.80 14.17 -2.67
N LYS A 123 -9.44 14.69 -3.73
CA LYS A 123 -10.83 14.37 -4.08
C LYS A 123 -10.98 12.90 -4.49
N ASP A 124 -10.08 12.37 -5.31
CA ASP A 124 -10.10 10.97 -5.73
C ASP A 124 -9.96 10.03 -4.54
N ILE A 125 -9.07 10.35 -3.60
CA ILE A 125 -8.88 9.58 -2.37
C ILE A 125 -10.14 9.58 -1.53
N LYS A 126 -10.76 10.75 -1.33
CA LYS A 126 -12.02 10.85 -0.59
C LYS A 126 -13.12 10.02 -1.26
N LYS A 127 -13.30 10.19 -2.57
CA LYS A 127 -14.27 9.43 -3.35
C LYS A 127 -14.04 7.93 -3.27
N HIS A 128 -12.77 7.49 -3.30
CA HIS A 128 -12.44 6.08 -3.16
C HIS A 128 -12.78 5.54 -1.77
N ILE A 129 -12.46 6.28 -0.71
CA ILE A 129 -12.85 5.93 0.67
C ILE A 129 -14.37 5.82 0.80
N ASP A 130 -15.11 6.79 0.26
CA ASP A 130 -16.58 6.79 0.29
C ASP A 130 -17.12 5.55 -0.46
N ASN A 131 -16.61 5.26 -1.66
CA ASN A 131 -16.99 4.09 -2.44
C ASN A 131 -16.69 2.76 -1.72
N VAL A 132 -15.55 2.66 -1.02
CA VAL A 132 -15.17 1.47 -0.24
C VAL A 132 -16.05 1.34 1.00
N SER A 133 -16.43 2.45 1.63
CA SER A 133 -17.30 2.46 2.81
C SER A 133 -18.69 1.87 2.53
N GLU A 134 -19.18 2.01 1.30
CA GLU A 134 -20.48 1.49 0.83
C GLU A 134 -20.45 0.00 0.45
N ARG A 135 -19.30 -0.67 0.52
CA ARG A 135 -19.16 -2.08 0.12
C ARG A 135 -19.69 -3.02 1.17
N ASP A 136 -20.25 -4.15 0.76
CA ASP A 136 -20.80 -5.14 1.70
C ASP A 136 -19.76 -5.69 2.68
N TYR A 137 -18.49 -5.69 2.29
CA TYR A 137 -17.38 -6.12 3.15
C TYR A 137 -16.98 -5.11 4.24
N THR A 138 -17.74 -4.02 4.42
CA THR A 138 -17.69 -3.15 5.60
C THR A 138 -18.78 -3.50 6.62
N ASN A 139 -19.77 -4.34 6.24
CA ASN A 139 -20.89 -4.69 7.10
C ASN A 139 -20.51 -5.84 8.07
N PRO A 140 -20.60 -5.63 9.40
CA PRO A 140 -20.35 -6.66 10.42
C PRO A 140 -21.22 -7.91 10.29
N ASP A 141 -22.40 -7.83 9.66
CA ASP A 141 -23.30 -8.97 9.46
C ASP A 141 -22.65 -10.10 8.64
N TYR A 142 -21.65 -9.77 7.81
CA TYR A 142 -20.87 -10.74 7.06
C TYR A 142 -19.62 -11.25 7.81
N GLY A 143 -19.52 -11.01 9.12
CA GLY A 143 -18.35 -11.37 9.93
C GLY A 143 -17.16 -10.42 9.76
N CYS A 144 -17.32 -9.33 8.98
CA CYS A 144 -16.28 -8.34 8.76
C CYS A 144 -15.96 -7.61 10.07
N TYR A 145 -14.67 -7.54 10.40
CA TYR A 145 -14.17 -6.58 11.37
C TYR A 145 -14.65 -5.20 10.93
N HIS A 146 -15.08 -4.37 11.88
CA HIS A 146 -16.02 -3.24 11.73
C HIS A 146 -15.66 -2.16 10.68
N ARG A 147 -14.58 -2.34 9.90
CA ARG A 147 -14.07 -1.45 8.85
C ARG A 147 -13.34 -2.25 7.76
N ALA A 148 -13.44 -1.78 6.52
CA ALA A 148 -12.51 -2.17 5.45
C ALA A 148 -11.16 -1.43 5.62
N THR A 149 -10.07 -2.08 5.23
CA THR A 149 -8.74 -1.50 5.22
C THR A 149 -8.32 -1.18 3.78
N LEU A 150 -7.89 0.05 3.54
CA LEU A 150 -7.27 0.44 2.27
C LEU A 150 -5.76 0.21 2.36
N PHE A 151 -5.21 -0.57 1.44
CA PHE A 151 -3.77 -0.78 1.34
C PHE A 151 -3.14 0.29 0.44
N ILE A 152 -2.14 1.01 0.97
CA ILE A 152 -1.37 2.01 0.23
C ILE A 152 0.07 1.48 0.13
N PRO A 153 0.53 1.04 -1.06
CA PRO A 153 1.81 0.35 -1.21
C PRO A 153 3.03 1.27 -1.09
N ASN A 154 2.85 2.59 -0.97
CA ASN A 154 3.93 3.57 -0.94
C ASN A 154 3.81 4.46 0.31
N GLU A 155 4.80 4.39 1.18
CA GLU A 155 4.87 5.15 2.42
C GLU A 155 4.89 6.68 2.18
N GLN A 156 5.58 7.17 1.16
CA GLN A 156 5.62 8.61 0.84
C GLN A 156 4.23 9.14 0.48
N ILE A 157 3.45 8.34 -0.24
CA ILE A 157 2.07 8.67 -0.61
C ILE A 157 1.18 8.68 0.64
N LEU A 158 1.35 7.69 1.53
CA LEU A 158 0.63 7.65 2.81
C LEU A 158 0.94 8.90 3.66
N HIS A 159 2.21 9.24 3.86
CA HIS A 159 2.63 10.44 4.59
C HIS A 159 2.04 11.70 3.95
N PHE A 160 2.11 11.81 2.63
CA PHE A 160 1.53 12.94 1.91
C PHE A 160 0.04 13.09 2.20
N ILE A 161 -0.76 12.02 2.11
CA ILE A 161 -2.19 12.07 2.42
C ILE A 161 -2.43 12.50 3.87
N ILE A 162 -1.66 11.95 4.82
CA ILE A 162 -1.77 12.29 6.24
C ILE A 162 -1.47 13.78 6.44
N GLU A 163 -0.40 14.29 5.86
CA GLU A 163 -0.03 15.70 5.95
C GLU A 163 -1.11 16.62 5.37
N GLN A 164 -1.67 16.28 4.19
CA GLN A 164 -2.74 17.07 3.59
C GLN A 164 -4.00 17.06 4.46
N LYS A 165 -4.39 15.90 5.02
CA LYS A 165 -5.52 15.84 5.96
C LYS A 165 -5.30 16.64 7.24
N ILE A 166 -4.07 16.66 7.78
CA ILE A 166 -3.72 17.48 8.93
C ILE A 166 -3.86 18.97 8.59
N LYS A 167 -3.42 19.39 7.40
CA LYS A 167 -3.56 20.77 6.91
C LYS A 167 -5.03 21.17 6.71
N ASP A 168 -5.87 20.24 6.27
CA ASP A 168 -7.32 20.45 6.08
C ASP A 168 -8.15 20.41 7.39
N GLY A 169 -7.49 20.22 8.55
CA GLY A 169 -8.15 20.25 9.86
C GLY A 169 -8.92 18.98 10.26
N ASN A 170 -8.94 17.95 9.41
CA ASN A 170 -9.59 16.67 9.70
C ASN A 170 -8.60 15.67 10.32
N ARG A 171 -8.42 15.73 11.64
CA ARG A 171 -7.79 14.65 12.41
C ARG A 171 -8.75 13.47 12.50
N ILE A 172 -8.48 12.37 11.80
CA ILE A 172 -9.17 11.10 12.05
C ILE A 172 -8.12 10.06 12.46
N TYR A 173 -7.88 9.98 13.76
CA TYR A 173 -7.55 8.71 14.40
C TYR A 173 -8.84 8.20 15.03
N SER A 174 -9.39 7.12 14.50
CA SER A 174 -10.16 6.16 15.27
C SER A 174 -10.46 4.97 14.43
#